data_AF-A0A5J4KP46-F1
#
_entry.id   AF-A0A5J4KP46-F1
#
_cell.length_a   1.000
_cell.length_b   1.000
_cell.length_c   1.000
_cell.angle_alpha   90.00
_cell.angle_beta   90.00
_cell.angle_gamma   90.00
#
_symmetry.space_group_name_H-M   'P 1'
#
loop_
_entity.id
_entity.type
_entity.pdbx_description
1 polymer ?
#
loop_
_entity_poly.entity_id
_entity_poly.type
_entity_poly.pdbx_seq_one_letter_code
_entity_poly.pdbx_strand_id
1 'polypeptide(L)'
;MTDSPAGNFPPGVDAAAQYGPNVRGLAVYLSQFQLLPLERITELFADLHLGTVSEGSIVNWVREAAKNLSLTQQALERLVLQSRLAHVDETGGRIEGILHWFHVVSTRALTIYHWHRKRGHEAMNEMGLLPLYTGRLVHDRWKSYDQYRCEHSLCGAHLLRDCLFVAEEEKQPWAQEMYIVLLELSEATKQARACGQKTLDPAIRTRWLAAYFEVIGRGYRAWDEAHPPPEPTAARKRGRPKQDPGKNLLDAFLHRADQVLAFVDDLTVPFTNNLAERDLRMIKVQQKISGTFRSDAGATAFCTIRSYLSTMRKQGHSMLDALAAVFQGSPLPIAWEAGS
;
A
#
# COMPACT_ATOMS: atom_id res chain seq x y z
N MET A 1 -22.23 43.51 -48.46
CA MET A 1 -22.73 42.36 -47.69
C MET A 1 -22.37 41.12 -48.47
N THR A 2 -21.32 40.43 -48.07
CA THR A 2 -20.94 39.12 -48.60
C THR A 2 -20.78 38.20 -47.40
N ASP A 3 -21.83 37.45 -47.10
CA ASP A 3 -21.80 36.40 -46.08
C ASP A 3 -20.79 35.33 -46.52
N SER A 4 -19.76 35.12 -45.69
CA SER A 4 -18.90 33.95 -45.81
C SER A 4 -19.64 32.75 -45.21
N PRO A 5 -19.62 31.56 -45.86
CA PRO A 5 -20.28 30.39 -45.31
C PRO A 5 -19.49 29.93 -44.07
N ALA A 6 -20.12 30.02 -42.90
CA ALA A 6 -19.61 29.43 -41.68
C ALA A 6 -19.52 27.91 -41.89
N GLY A 7 -18.29 27.38 -41.91
CA GLY A 7 -18.07 25.93 -41.96
C GLY A 7 -18.58 25.29 -40.68
N ASN A 8 -19.39 24.23 -40.80
CA ASN A 8 -19.80 23.43 -39.66
C ASN A 8 -18.57 22.80 -39.01
N PHE A 9 -18.43 23.00 -37.70
CA PHE A 9 -17.41 22.34 -36.90
C PHE A 9 -17.60 20.81 -36.91
N PRO A 10 -16.51 20.01 -36.87
CA PRO A 10 -16.61 18.56 -36.77
C PRO A 10 -17.43 18.14 -35.54
N PRO A 11 -18.11 16.97 -35.57
CA PRO A 11 -18.79 16.44 -34.39
C PRO A 11 -17.84 16.38 -33.19
N GLY A 12 -18.22 17.06 -32.11
CA GLY A 12 -17.42 17.16 -30.88
C GLY A 12 -16.68 18.47 -30.69
N VAL A 13 -16.72 19.43 -31.63
CA VAL A 13 -16.11 20.77 -31.52
C VAL A 13 -17.12 21.86 -31.12
N ASP A 14 -17.26 22.05 -29.81
CA ASP A 14 -18.28 22.89 -29.15
C ASP A 14 -17.70 24.18 -28.51
N ALA A 15 -16.39 24.40 -28.59
CA ALA A 15 -15.73 25.56 -27.97
C ALA A 15 -14.48 26.02 -28.73
N ALA A 16 -14.10 27.29 -28.53
CA ALA A 16 -12.98 27.94 -29.22
C ALA A 16 -11.60 27.28 -28.98
N ALA A 17 -11.44 26.53 -27.90
CA ALA A 17 -10.28 25.68 -27.66
C ALA A 17 -10.73 24.31 -27.16
N GLN A 18 -10.32 23.26 -27.85
CA GLN A 18 -10.61 21.88 -27.46
C GLN A 18 -9.39 21.00 -27.53
N TYR A 19 -9.28 20.13 -26.54
CA TYR A 19 -8.19 19.19 -26.41
C TYR A 19 -8.73 17.76 -26.50
N GLY A 20 -8.18 16.97 -27.42
CA GLY A 20 -8.57 15.58 -27.58
C GLY A 20 -8.18 14.71 -26.37
N PRO A 21 -8.73 13.47 -26.28
CA PRO A 21 -8.48 12.55 -25.17
C PRO A 21 -7.00 12.32 -24.85
N ASN A 22 -6.13 12.30 -25.86
CA ASN A 22 -4.69 12.07 -25.68
C ASN A 22 -3.98 13.23 -24.96
N VAL A 23 -4.32 14.47 -25.29
CA VAL A 23 -3.74 15.66 -24.63
C VAL A 23 -4.18 15.72 -23.17
N ARG A 24 -5.48 15.51 -22.94
CA ARG A 24 -6.07 15.50 -21.60
C ARG A 24 -5.48 14.35 -20.76
N GLY A 25 -5.34 13.18 -21.38
CA GLY A 25 -4.69 12.00 -20.80
C GLY A 25 -3.24 12.27 -20.40
N LEU A 26 -2.45 12.91 -21.28
CA LEU A 26 -1.08 13.29 -20.98
C LEU A 26 -0.98 14.26 -19.79
N ALA A 27 -1.81 15.28 -19.73
CA ALA A 27 -1.82 16.22 -18.60
C ALA A 27 -2.16 15.53 -17.26
N VAL A 28 -3.15 14.62 -17.26
CA VAL A 28 -3.49 13.82 -16.06
C VAL A 28 -2.38 12.84 -15.71
N TYR A 29 -1.74 12.21 -16.69
CA TYR A 29 -0.60 11.33 -16.47
C TYR A 29 0.55 12.07 -15.79
N LEU A 30 0.91 13.25 -16.31
CA LEU A 30 2.00 14.04 -15.76
C LEU A 30 1.71 14.50 -14.32
N SER A 31 0.47 14.91 -14.03
CA SER A 31 0.10 15.39 -12.68
C SER A 31 -0.15 14.27 -11.68
N GLN A 32 -0.89 13.22 -12.05
CA GLN A 32 -1.36 12.20 -11.10
C GLN A 32 -0.46 10.97 -11.03
N PHE A 33 0.32 10.72 -12.08
CA PHE A 33 1.22 9.58 -12.13
C PHE A 33 2.70 9.97 -11.95
N GLN A 34 3.18 10.91 -12.77
CA GLN A 34 4.56 11.45 -12.69
C GLN A 34 4.72 12.53 -11.62
N LEU A 35 3.62 13.04 -11.06
CA LEU A 35 3.59 13.94 -9.92
C LEU A 35 4.22 15.30 -10.19
N LEU A 36 4.18 15.77 -11.44
CA LEU A 36 4.66 17.10 -11.78
C LEU A 36 3.70 18.19 -11.27
N PRO A 37 4.23 19.30 -10.71
CA PRO A 37 3.44 20.48 -10.36
C PRO A 37 2.70 21.02 -11.58
N LEU A 38 1.52 21.60 -11.38
CA LEU A 38 0.65 22.06 -12.48
C LEU A 38 1.34 23.11 -13.36
N GLU A 39 1.96 24.13 -12.76
CA GLU A 39 2.73 25.15 -13.47
C GLU A 39 3.77 24.53 -14.41
N ARG A 40 4.56 23.57 -13.91
CA ARG A 40 5.57 22.85 -14.72
C ARG A 40 4.97 22.01 -15.85
N ILE A 41 3.73 21.53 -15.70
CA ILE A 41 3.02 20.86 -16.80
C ILE A 41 2.63 21.90 -17.85
N THR A 42 2.15 23.07 -17.45
CA THR A 42 1.81 24.13 -18.42
C THR A 42 3.03 24.60 -19.22
N GLU A 43 4.18 24.78 -18.56
CA GLU A 43 5.47 25.07 -19.20
C GLU A 43 5.87 23.97 -20.19
N LEU A 44 5.83 22.71 -19.77
CA LEU A 44 6.18 21.56 -20.62
C LEU A 44 5.30 21.49 -21.87
N PHE A 45 4.01 21.78 -21.75
CA PHE A 45 3.09 21.82 -22.88
C PHE A 45 3.44 22.93 -23.88
N ALA A 46 3.82 24.11 -23.38
CA ALA A 46 4.26 25.22 -24.22
C ALA A 46 5.59 24.91 -24.93
N ASP A 47 6.60 24.42 -24.20
CA ASP A 47 7.95 24.13 -24.73
C ASP A 47 7.92 23.02 -25.79
N LEU A 48 7.05 22.02 -25.61
CA LEU A 48 6.87 20.93 -26.56
C LEU A 48 5.84 21.24 -27.66
N HIS A 49 5.31 22.46 -27.71
CA HIS A 49 4.33 22.91 -28.71
C HIS A 49 3.07 22.01 -28.76
N LEU A 50 2.63 21.53 -27.59
CA LEU A 50 1.45 20.65 -27.42
C LEU A 50 0.15 21.44 -27.15
N GLY A 51 0.22 22.77 -27.21
CA GLY A 51 -0.89 23.70 -27.00
C GLY A 51 -0.81 24.46 -25.67
N THR A 52 -1.63 25.50 -25.53
CA THR A 52 -1.65 26.39 -24.36
C THR A 52 -2.63 25.89 -23.30
N VAL A 53 -2.15 25.06 -22.38
CA VAL A 53 -2.94 24.49 -21.30
C VAL A 53 -2.79 25.32 -20.03
N SER A 54 -3.90 25.70 -19.39
CA SER A 54 -3.88 26.36 -18.07
C SER A 54 -3.91 25.35 -16.92
N GLU A 55 -3.42 25.74 -15.74
CA GLU A 55 -3.54 24.91 -14.53
C GLU A 55 -5.00 24.52 -14.23
N GLY A 56 -5.93 25.47 -14.42
CA GLY A 56 -7.36 25.23 -14.25
C GLY A 56 -7.91 24.16 -15.19
N SER A 57 -7.43 24.12 -16.44
CA SER A 57 -7.78 23.05 -17.40
C SER A 57 -7.32 21.69 -16.88
N ILE A 58 -6.09 21.58 -16.37
CA ILE A 58 -5.55 20.33 -15.81
C ILE A 58 -6.37 19.88 -14.61
N VAL A 59 -6.70 20.79 -13.69
CA VAL A 59 -7.55 20.49 -12.53
C VAL A 59 -8.92 19.97 -12.96
N ASN A 60 -9.54 20.58 -13.98
CA ASN A 60 -10.82 20.12 -14.51
C ASN A 60 -10.72 18.72 -15.13
N TRP A 61 -9.65 18.43 -15.87
CA TRP A 61 -9.43 17.10 -16.43
C TRP A 61 -9.15 16.04 -15.36
N VAL A 62 -8.44 16.37 -14.29
CA VAL A 62 -8.26 15.47 -13.14
C VAL A 62 -9.60 15.15 -12.49
N ARG A 63 -10.47 16.15 -12.27
CA ARG A 63 -11.83 15.93 -11.73
C ARG A 63 -12.67 15.06 -12.66
N GLU A 64 -12.62 15.31 -13.96
CA GLU A 64 -13.37 14.53 -14.94
C GLU A 64 -12.87 13.09 -15.03
N ALA A 65 -11.55 12.86 -15.04
CA ALA A 65 -10.97 11.53 -15.03
C ALA A 65 -11.40 10.73 -13.79
N ALA A 66 -11.36 11.35 -12.61
CA ALA A 66 -11.83 10.72 -11.38
C ALA A 66 -13.32 10.39 -11.43
N LYS A 67 -14.16 11.28 -11.98
CA LYS A 67 -15.59 11.01 -12.19
C LYS A 67 -15.81 9.83 -13.13
N ASN A 68 -15.12 9.79 -14.26
CA ASN A 68 -15.23 8.72 -15.26
C ASN A 68 -14.74 7.37 -14.71
N LEU A 69 -13.85 7.38 -13.70
CA LEU A 69 -13.34 6.20 -13.02
C LEU A 69 -14.18 5.73 -11.82
N SER A 70 -15.26 6.44 -11.45
CA SER A 70 -16.06 6.09 -10.26
C SER A 70 -16.60 4.64 -10.26
N LEU A 71 -17.12 4.16 -11.39
CA LEU A 71 -17.56 2.76 -11.52
C LEU A 71 -16.39 1.76 -11.54
N THR A 72 -15.25 2.18 -12.10
CA THR A 72 -14.03 1.36 -12.10
C THR A 72 -13.48 1.19 -10.69
N GLN A 73 -13.49 2.25 -9.88
CA GLN A 73 -13.12 2.21 -8.47
C GLN A 73 -13.97 1.22 -7.68
N GLN A 74 -15.30 1.29 -7.83
CA GLN A 74 -16.20 0.33 -7.18
C GLN A 74 -15.96 -1.11 -7.66
N ALA A 75 -15.58 -1.31 -8.93
CA ALA A 75 -15.20 -2.62 -9.44
C ALA A 75 -13.90 -3.12 -8.79
N LEU A 76 -12.87 -2.29 -8.66
CA LEU A 76 -11.63 -2.63 -7.98
C LEU A 76 -11.89 -3.08 -6.54
N GLU A 77 -12.72 -2.33 -5.79
CA GLU A 77 -13.12 -2.67 -4.42
C GLU A 77 -13.75 -4.07 -4.35
N ARG A 78 -14.72 -4.37 -5.23
CA ARG A 78 -15.34 -5.71 -5.28
C ARG A 78 -14.33 -6.82 -5.63
N LEU A 79 -13.41 -6.57 -6.55
CA LEU A 79 -12.44 -7.58 -6.99
C LEU A 79 -11.38 -7.85 -5.91
N VAL A 80 -10.93 -6.82 -5.18
CA VAL A 80 -10.00 -7.00 -4.05
C VAL A 80 -10.63 -7.85 -2.95
N LEU A 81 -11.92 -7.70 -2.67
CA LEU A 81 -12.64 -8.54 -1.70
C LEU A 81 -12.66 -10.03 -2.08
N GLN A 82 -12.52 -10.35 -3.38
CA GLN A 82 -12.47 -11.71 -3.87
C GLN A 82 -11.04 -12.28 -3.93
N SER A 83 -10.02 -11.48 -3.58
CA SER A 83 -8.62 -11.92 -3.58
C SER A 83 -8.27 -12.76 -2.35
N ARG A 84 -7.44 -13.78 -2.55
CA ARG A 84 -6.96 -14.65 -1.44
C ARG A 84 -5.93 -13.97 -0.56
N LEU A 85 -5.16 -13.04 -1.13
CA LEU A 85 -4.06 -12.36 -0.46
C LEU A 85 -4.10 -10.87 -0.81
N ALA A 86 -4.11 -10.02 0.20
CA ALA A 86 -4.02 -8.58 0.06
C ALA A 86 -2.98 -8.00 1.01
N HIS A 87 -2.38 -6.91 0.58
CA HIS A 87 -1.37 -6.15 1.28
C HIS A 87 -1.96 -4.82 1.71
N VAL A 88 -1.78 -4.44 2.97
CA VAL A 88 -2.31 -3.19 3.50
C VAL A 88 -1.23 -2.40 4.21
N ASP A 89 -1.27 -1.08 4.04
CA ASP A 89 -0.40 -0.14 4.74
C ASP A 89 -1.04 1.25 4.75
N GLU A 90 -0.54 2.14 5.61
CA GLU A 90 -1.04 3.51 5.75
C GLU A 90 0.06 4.54 6.04
N THR A 91 -0.15 5.76 5.55
CA THR A 91 0.83 6.83 5.71
C THR A 91 0.16 8.19 5.86
N GLY A 92 0.74 9.04 6.70
CA GLY A 92 0.24 10.38 6.90
C GLY A 92 0.44 11.27 5.68
N GLY A 93 -0.55 12.09 5.34
CA GLY A 93 -0.41 13.18 4.38
C GLY A 93 -1.23 14.40 4.77
N ARG A 94 -0.94 15.55 4.15
CA ARG A 94 -1.68 16.79 4.47
C ARG A 94 -2.67 17.13 3.37
N ILE A 95 -3.88 17.47 3.80
CA ILE A 95 -4.94 18.08 3.00
C ILE A 95 -5.27 19.40 3.69
N GLU A 96 -5.14 20.51 2.96
CA GLU A 96 -5.35 21.87 3.50
C GLU A 96 -4.53 22.15 4.77
N GLY A 97 -3.30 21.62 4.81
CA GLY A 97 -2.38 21.77 5.94
C GLY A 97 -2.66 20.84 7.13
N ILE A 98 -3.78 20.11 7.13
CA ILE A 98 -4.22 19.21 8.21
C ILE A 98 -3.78 17.78 7.92
N LEU A 99 -3.27 17.09 8.95
CA LEU A 99 -2.89 15.67 8.85
C LEU A 99 -4.11 14.78 8.61
N HIS A 100 -4.01 13.98 7.57
CA HIS A 100 -4.90 12.91 7.14
C HIS A 100 -4.07 11.64 6.94
N TRP A 101 -4.73 10.51 6.74
CA TRP A 101 -4.11 9.21 6.52
C TRP A 101 -4.53 8.66 5.17
N PHE A 102 -3.54 8.25 4.38
CA PHE A 102 -3.74 7.57 3.11
C PHE A 102 -3.53 6.08 3.35
N HIS A 103 -4.44 5.28 2.83
CA HIS A 103 -4.47 3.83 3.01
C HIS A 103 -4.36 3.18 1.64
N VAL A 104 -3.68 2.04 1.59
CA VAL A 104 -3.63 1.22 0.38
C VAL A 104 -4.09 -0.19 0.69
N VAL A 105 -4.85 -0.79 -0.22
CA VAL A 105 -5.06 -2.23 -0.30
C VAL A 105 -4.60 -2.70 -1.66
N SER A 106 -3.65 -3.63 -1.68
CA SER A 106 -2.94 -4.04 -2.88
C SER A 106 -2.88 -5.55 -3.03
N THR A 107 -3.09 -6.04 -4.24
CA THR A 107 -2.75 -7.41 -4.64
C THR A 107 -1.70 -7.35 -5.75
N ARG A 108 -1.21 -8.51 -6.21
CA ARG A 108 -0.28 -8.57 -7.34
C ARG A 108 -0.84 -7.87 -8.59
N ALA A 109 -2.16 -7.86 -8.75
CA ALA A 109 -2.84 -7.33 -9.94
C ALA A 109 -3.68 -6.06 -9.69
N LEU A 110 -4.08 -5.78 -8.44
CA LEU A 110 -5.03 -4.72 -8.11
C LEU A 110 -4.43 -3.73 -7.09
N THR A 111 -4.87 -2.48 -7.14
CA THR A 111 -4.50 -1.44 -6.17
C THR A 111 -5.68 -0.54 -5.87
N ILE A 112 -5.92 -0.29 -4.59
CA ILE A 112 -6.93 0.64 -4.11
C ILE A 112 -6.25 1.61 -3.15
N TYR A 113 -6.43 2.91 -3.38
CA TYR A 113 -6.06 3.97 -2.46
C TYR A 113 -7.33 4.58 -1.87
N HIS A 114 -7.28 4.86 -0.58
CA HIS A 114 -8.25 5.70 0.11
C HIS A 114 -7.52 6.74 0.95
N TRP A 115 -8.24 7.76 1.39
CA TRP A 115 -7.76 8.67 2.40
C TRP A 115 -8.85 8.91 3.44
N HIS A 116 -8.44 9.25 4.66
CA HIS A 116 -9.34 9.52 5.76
C HIS A 116 -8.72 10.50 6.76
N ARG A 117 -9.55 11.22 7.53
CA ARG A 117 -9.06 12.18 8.54
C ARG A 117 -8.43 11.51 9.75
N LYS A 118 -8.91 10.32 10.08
CA LYS A 118 -8.39 9.50 11.18
C LYS A 118 -7.53 8.36 10.65
N ARG A 119 -6.67 7.84 11.52
CA ARG A 119 -5.89 6.64 11.29
C ARG A 119 -6.66 5.42 11.80
N GLY A 120 -6.50 4.28 11.14
CA GLY A 120 -6.82 2.99 11.75
C GLY A 120 -8.23 2.50 11.69
N HIS A 121 -8.62 1.75 12.71
CA HIS A 121 -9.83 0.92 12.67
C HIS A 121 -11.08 1.72 12.27
N GLU A 122 -11.24 2.94 12.81
CA GLU A 122 -12.35 3.81 12.42
C GLU A 122 -12.30 4.15 10.92
N ALA A 123 -11.14 4.59 10.43
CA ALA A 123 -10.93 4.92 9.03
C ALA A 123 -11.19 3.73 8.10
N MET A 124 -10.61 2.59 8.43
CA MET A 124 -10.70 1.36 7.65
C MET A 124 -12.11 0.78 7.64
N ASN A 125 -12.89 1.00 8.70
CA ASN A 125 -14.30 0.62 8.75
C ASN A 125 -15.17 1.54 7.89
N GLU A 126 -14.94 2.85 7.95
CA GLU A 126 -15.67 3.83 7.13
C GLU A 126 -15.38 3.65 5.63
N MET A 127 -14.14 3.25 5.27
CA MET A 127 -13.81 2.84 3.89
C MET A 127 -14.54 1.58 3.44
N GLY A 128 -15.04 0.75 4.36
CA GLY A 128 -15.90 -0.40 4.07
C GLY A 128 -15.22 -1.64 3.47
N LEU A 129 -13.91 -1.62 3.23
CA LEU A 129 -13.22 -2.72 2.55
C LEU A 129 -12.74 -3.82 3.51
N LEU A 130 -11.92 -3.49 4.51
CA LEU A 130 -11.36 -4.49 5.43
C LEU A 130 -12.38 -5.23 6.30
N PRO A 131 -13.51 -4.62 6.74
CA PRO A 131 -14.57 -5.35 7.43
C PRO A 131 -15.17 -6.51 6.64
N LEU A 132 -15.10 -6.45 5.30
CA LEU A 132 -15.68 -7.44 4.39
C LEU A 132 -14.63 -8.43 3.85
N TYR A 133 -13.35 -8.18 4.09
CA TYR A 133 -12.26 -9.00 3.57
C TYR A 133 -12.07 -10.28 4.40
N THR A 134 -12.03 -11.43 3.75
CA THR A 134 -11.95 -12.75 4.40
C THR A 134 -10.73 -13.57 3.99
N GLY A 135 -9.87 -13.04 3.11
CA GLY A 135 -8.62 -13.68 2.71
C GLY A 135 -7.51 -13.50 3.75
N ARG A 136 -6.26 -13.44 3.29
CA ARG A 136 -5.07 -13.21 4.11
C ARG A 136 -4.54 -11.79 3.92
N LEU A 137 -4.42 -11.05 5.02
CA LEU A 137 -3.85 -9.69 5.04
C LEU A 137 -2.37 -9.72 5.43
N VAL A 138 -1.51 -9.23 4.54
CA VAL A 138 -0.12 -8.91 4.84
C VAL A 138 -0.05 -7.45 5.30
N HIS A 139 0.43 -7.24 6.52
CA HIS A 139 0.53 -5.91 7.12
C HIS A 139 1.74 -5.81 8.05
N ASP A 140 1.99 -4.64 8.62
CA ASP A 140 2.98 -4.49 9.69
C ASP A 140 2.47 -5.12 11.00
N ARG A 141 3.02 -4.77 12.18
CA ARG A 141 2.53 -5.30 13.46
C ARG A 141 1.55 -4.35 14.14
N TRP A 142 0.85 -3.53 13.36
CA TRP A 142 -0.02 -2.52 13.94
C TRP A 142 -1.37 -3.10 14.38
N LYS A 143 -1.67 -2.88 15.66
CA LYS A 143 -2.79 -3.53 16.36
C LYS A 143 -4.18 -3.25 15.79
N SER A 144 -4.38 -2.17 15.02
CA SER A 144 -5.72 -1.91 14.49
C SER A 144 -6.13 -2.91 13.41
N TYR A 145 -5.19 -3.52 12.70
CA TYR A 145 -5.49 -4.59 11.74
C TYR A 145 -5.94 -5.89 12.43
N ASP A 146 -5.48 -6.14 13.66
CA ASP A 146 -5.80 -7.35 14.43
C ASP A 146 -7.30 -7.46 14.80
N GLN A 147 -8.11 -6.44 14.50
CA GLN A 147 -9.57 -6.43 14.74
C GLN A 147 -10.37 -7.06 13.59
N TYR A 148 -9.76 -7.29 12.42
CA TYR A 148 -10.45 -7.83 11.26
C TYR A 148 -10.48 -9.36 11.28
N ARG A 149 -11.62 -9.93 10.87
CA ARG A 149 -11.83 -11.39 10.86
C ARG A 149 -11.31 -12.02 9.57
N CYS A 150 -10.01 -11.92 9.38
CA CYS A 150 -9.28 -12.48 8.24
C CYS A 150 -8.02 -13.21 8.74
N GLU A 151 -7.34 -13.94 7.86
CA GLU A 151 -6.01 -14.44 8.20
C GLU A 151 -5.00 -13.28 8.17
N HIS A 152 -3.94 -13.37 8.97
CA HIS A 152 -2.93 -12.32 9.05
C HIS A 152 -1.53 -12.86 8.75
N SER A 153 -0.71 -12.03 8.14
CA SER A 153 0.70 -12.27 7.93
C SER A 153 1.49 -11.01 8.25
N LEU A 154 2.50 -11.15 9.10
CA LEU A 154 3.30 -10.02 9.55
C LEU A 154 4.44 -9.73 8.58
N CYS A 155 4.69 -8.43 8.35
CA CYS A 155 5.79 -7.97 7.51
C CYS A 155 7.13 -8.29 8.18
N GLY A 156 7.85 -9.26 7.61
CA GLY A 156 9.19 -9.67 8.02
C GLY A 156 10.21 -8.54 8.01
N ALA A 157 10.09 -7.55 7.12
CA ALA A 157 10.99 -6.39 7.10
C ALA A 157 10.83 -5.49 8.35
N HIS A 158 9.65 -5.46 8.97
CA HIS A 158 9.47 -4.80 10.26
C HIS A 158 10.04 -5.65 11.40
N LEU A 159 9.83 -6.97 11.37
CA LEU A 159 10.39 -7.89 12.37
C LEU A 159 11.92 -7.89 12.37
N LEU A 160 12.57 -7.87 11.19
CA LEU A 160 14.02 -7.78 11.07
C LEU A 160 14.56 -6.46 11.63
N ARG A 161 13.85 -5.34 11.42
CA ARG A 161 14.23 -4.04 12.01
C ARG A 161 14.07 -4.05 13.54
N ASP A 162 12.99 -4.63 14.05
CA ASP A 162 12.78 -4.81 15.49
C ASP A 162 13.88 -5.70 16.10
N CYS A 163 14.25 -6.80 15.44
CA CYS A 163 15.36 -7.66 15.85
C CYS A 163 16.69 -6.90 15.91
N LEU A 164 17.00 -6.11 14.87
CA LEU A 164 18.23 -5.33 14.83
C LEU A 164 18.27 -4.30 15.96
N PHE A 165 17.16 -3.58 16.18
CA PHE A 165 17.06 -2.64 17.30
C PHE A 165 17.31 -3.33 18.65
N VAL A 166 16.68 -4.48 18.92
CA VAL A 166 16.87 -5.20 20.18
C VAL A 166 18.29 -5.75 20.32
N ALA A 167 18.91 -6.19 19.22
CA ALA A 167 20.30 -6.66 19.22
C ALA A 167 21.30 -5.52 19.46
N GLU A 168 21.10 -4.36 18.82
CA GLU A 168 22.04 -3.24 18.83
C GLU A 168 21.84 -2.31 20.01
N GLU A 169 20.59 -1.95 20.35
CA GLU A 169 20.28 -0.97 21.39
C GLU A 169 20.10 -1.63 22.76
N GLU A 170 19.40 -2.77 22.81
CA GLU A 170 19.20 -3.51 24.08
C GLU A 170 20.27 -4.59 24.33
N LYS A 171 21.19 -4.79 23.37
CA LYS A 171 22.30 -5.75 23.48
C LYS A 171 21.84 -7.18 23.78
N GLN A 172 20.66 -7.59 23.30
CA GLN A 172 20.16 -8.94 23.54
C GLN A 172 20.56 -9.90 22.38
N PRO A 173 21.46 -10.89 22.61
CA PRO A 173 21.99 -11.73 21.53
C PRO A 173 20.95 -12.57 20.79
N TRP A 174 19.90 -13.01 21.49
CA TRP A 174 18.82 -13.80 20.88
C TRP A 174 18.14 -13.06 19.71
N ALA A 175 18.11 -11.72 19.73
CA ALA A 175 17.48 -10.94 18.68
C ALA A 175 18.29 -10.96 17.38
N GLN A 176 19.63 -10.97 17.48
CA GLN A 176 20.52 -11.17 16.34
C GLN A 176 20.39 -12.59 15.77
N GLU A 177 20.27 -13.59 16.64
CA GLU A 177 20.01 -14.97 16.20
C GLU A 177 18.67 -15.10 15.49
N MET A 178 17.62 -14.46 16.01
CA MET A 178 16.29 -14.44 15.38
C MET A 178 16.33 -13.73 14.03
N TYR A 179 17.07 -12.63 13.91
CA TYR A 179 17.31 -11.94 12.63
C TYR A 179 17.85 -12.92 11.58
N ILE A 180 18.88 -13.69 11.94
CA ILE A 180 19.51 -14.68 11.05
C ILE A 180 18.50 -15.76 10.68
N VAL A 181 17.77 -16.33 11.65
CA VAL A 181 16.75 -17.36 11.39
C VAL A 181 15.69 -16.88 10.39
N LEU A 182 15.15 -15.67 10.59
CA LEU A 182 14.13 -15.11 9.70
C LEU A 182 14.68 -14.83 8.30
N LEU A 183 15.91 -14.34 8.20
CA LEU A 183 16.56 -14.05 6.92
C LEU A 183 16.80 -15.33 6.11
N GLU A 184 17.34 -16.37 6.75
CA GLU A 184 17.59 -17.67 6.12
C GLU A 184 16.29 -18.36 5.71
N LEU A 185 15.24 -18.30 6.54
CA LEU A 185 13.89 -18.77 6.18
C LEU A 185 13.33 -18.02 4.96
N SER A 186 13.48 -16.69 4.92
CA SER A 186 13.04 -15.87 3.79
C SER A 186 13.76 -16.25 2.51
N GLU A 187 15.07 -16.52 2.56
CA GLU A 187 15.83 -16.93 1.38
C GLU A 187 15.47 -18.36 0.94
N ALA A 188 15.33 -19.31 1.87
CA ALA A 188 14.92 -20.67 1.57
C ALA A 188 13.53 -20.74 0.89
N THR A 189 12.55 -19.98 1.41
CA THR A 189 11.21 -19.90 0.80
C THR A 189 11.23 -19.21 -0.56
N LYS A 190 12.06 -18.18 -0.75
CA LYS A 190 12.27 -17.52 -2.04
C LYS A 190 12.87 -18.48 -3.08
N GLN A 191 13.87 -19.28 -2.70
CA GLN A 191 14.47 -20.29 -3.58
C GLN A 191 13.48 -21.39 -3.96
N ALA A 192 12.72 -21.90 -2.98
CA ALA A 192 11.67 -22.90 -3.22
C ALA A 192 10.63 -22.38 -4.25
N ARG A 193 10.19 -21.11 -4.10
CA ARG A 193 9.28 -20.46 -5.07
C ARG A 193 9.87 -20.32 -6.46
N ALA A 194 11.13 -19.92 -6.55
CA ALA A 194 11.83 -19.80 -7.83
C ALA A 194 11.92 -21.15 -8.55
N CYS A 195 11.98 -22.25 -7.80
CA CYS A 195 11.95 -23.62 -8.32
C CYS A 195 10.53 -24.16 -8.59
N GLY A 196 9.48 -23.33 -8.45
CA GLY A 196 8.09 -23.74 -8.65
C GLY A 196 7.51 -24.64 -7.56
N GLN A 197 8.18 -24.74 -6.40
CA GLN A 197 7.67 -25.50 -5.27
C GLN A 197 6.49 -24.76 -4.63
N LYS A 198 5.52 -25.52 -4.11
CA LYS A 198 4.35 -24.98 -3.39
C LYS A 198 4.56 -24.92 -1.88
N THR A 199 5.48 -25.73 -1.37
CA THR A 199 5.81 -25.84 0.05
C THR A 199 7.31 -25.96 0.19
N LEU A 200 7.85 -25.55 1.34
CA LEU A 200 9.25 -25.79 1.68
C LEU A 200 9.48 -27.30 1.90
N ASP A 201 10.70 -27.78 1.64
CA ASP A 201 11.09 -29.15 1.97
C ASP A 201 10.81 -29.45 3.46
N PRO A 202 10.17 -30.59 3.80
CA PRO A 202 9.77 -30.89 5.17
C PRO A 202 10.92 -30.95 6.19
N ALA A 203 12.10 -31.40 5.77
CA ALA A 203 13.28 -31.45 6.64
C ALA A 203 13.84 -30.05 6.89
N ILE A 204 13.91 -29.22 5.83
CA ILE A 204 14.30 -27.80 5.93
C ILE A 204 13.32 -27.05 6.84
N ARG A 205 12.01 -27.22 6.62
CA ARG A 205 10.95 -26.59 7.43
C ARG A 205 11.07 -26.97 8.90
N THR A 206 11.19 -28.26 9.20
CA THR A 206 11.31 -28.76 10.59
C THR A 206 12.54 -28.19 11.28
N ARG A 207 13.69 -28.18 10.59
CA ARG A 207 14.95 -27.63 11.13
C ARG A 207 14.81 -26.16 11.50
N TRP A 208 14.26 -25.35 10.62
CA TRP A 208 14.15 -23.91 10.87
C TRP A 208 13.08 -23.54 11.89
N LEU A 209 11.97 -24.27 11.95
CA LEU A 209 10.98 -24.10 13.01
C LEU A 209 11.57 -24.43 14.39
N ALA A 210 12.35 -25.50 14.49
CA ALA A 210 13.06 -25.83 15.72
C ALA A 210 14.00 -24.67 16.12
N ALA A 211 14.81 -24.16 15.20
CA ALA A 211 15.70 -23.03 15.46
C ALA A 211 14.93 -21.76 15.90
N TYR A 212 13.81 -21.45 15.23
CA TYR A 212 12.95 -20.31 15.58
C TYR A 212 12.45 -20.39 17.04
N PHE A 213 11.88 -21.52 17.45
CA PHE A 213 11.38 -21.68 18.82
C PHE A 213 12.50 -21.80 19.85
N GLU A 214 13.67 -22.32 19.47
CA GLU A 214 14.84 -22.38 20.34
C GLU A 214 15.37 -20.98 20.69
N VAL A 215 15.43 -20.08 19.71
CA VAL A 215 15.81 -18.67 19.90
C VAL A 215 14.81 -17.96 20.81
N ILE A 216 13.50 -18.19 20.63
CA ILE A 216 12.47 -17.65 21.52
C ILE A 216 12.71 -18.14 22.96
N GLY A 217 12.98 -19.43 23.13
CA GLY A 217 13.29 -20.02 24.44
C GLY A 217 14.52 -19.40 25.11
N ARG A 218 15.59 -19.11 24.34
CA ARG A 218 16.76 -18.36 24.83
C ARG A 218 16.38 -16.95 25.26
N GLY A 219 15.56 -16.26 24.47
CA GLY A 219 15.11 -14.91 24.80
C GLY A 219 14.29 -14.83 26.07
N TYR A 220 13.36 -15.77 26.30
CA TYR A 220 12.61 -15.82 27.56
C TYR A 220 13.50 -16.15 28.77
N ARG A 221 14.47 -17.06 28.64
CA ARG A 221 15.44 -17.32 29.72
C ARG A 221 16.25 -16.07 30.08
N ALA A 222 16.78 -15.38 29.07
CA ALA A 222 17.50 -14.12 29.28
C ALA A 222 16.62 -13.04 29.92
N TRP A 223 15.34 -12.98 29.53
CA TRP A 223 14.36 -12.08 30.12
C TRP A 223 14.10 -12.39 31.60
N ASP A 224 13.85 -13.66 31.94
CA ASP A 224 13.55 -14.10 33.31
C ASP A 224 14.76 -13.91 34.23
N GLU A 225 15.98 -14.13 33.74
CA GLU A 225 17.23 -13.85 34.46
C GLU A 225 17.41 -12.36 34.76
N ALA A 226 17.05 -11.49 33.81
CA ALA A 226 17.13 -10.03 33.98
C ALA A 226 15.97 -9.44 34.82
N HIS A 227 14.85 -10.16 34.93
CA HIS A 227 13.62 -9.70 35.59
C HIS A 227 13.09 -10.72 36.60
N PRO A 228 13.80 -10.94 37.73
CA PRO A 228 13.32 -11.84 38.76
C PRO A 228 11.95 -11.39 39.32
N PRO A 229 11.10 -12.33 39.77
CA PRO A 229 9.80 -12.00 40.34
C PRO A 229 9.92 -10.97 41.46
N PRO A 230 9.03 -9.96 41.53
CA PRO A 230 9.06 -8.99 42.62
C PRO A 230 8.81 -9.69 43.96
N GLU A 231 9.51 -9.24 45.00
CA GLU A 231 9.27 -9.74 46.36
C GLU A 231 7.80 -9.49 46.78
N PRO A 232 7.17 -10.40 47.56
CA PRO A 232 5.76 -10.34 47.92
C PRO A 232 5.33 -9.04 48.63
N THR A 233 6.29 -8.30 49.19
CA THR A 233 6.11 -7.09 50.00
C THR A 233 6.15 -5.80 49.20
N ALA A 234 6.49 -5.84 47.90
CA ALA A 234 6.61 -4.64 47.09
C ALA A 234 5.25 -3.96 46.88
N ALA A 235 5.13 -2.70 47.34
CA ALA A 235 3.94 -1.89 47.15
C ALA A 235 3.59 -1.80 45.64
N ARG A 236 2.38 -2.24 45.27
CA ARG A 236 1.90 -2.21 43.88
C ARG A 236 1.80 -0.75 43.42
N LYS A 237 2.75 -0.30 42.61
CA LYS A 237 2.65 1.00 41.92
C LYS A 237 1.41 0.98 41.02
N ARG A 238 0.70 2.11 40.98
CA ARG A 238 -0.56 2.26 40.24
C ARG A 238 -0.26 2.34 38.74
N GLY A 239 -0.85 1.43 37.95
CA GLY A 239 -0.67 1.35 36.49
C GLY A 239 0.25 0.21 36.05
N ARG A 240 0.00 -0.37 34.87
CA ARG A 240 0.83 -1.43 34.30
C ARG A 240 2.18 -0.83 33.86
N PRO A 241 3.33 -1.34 34.32
CA PRO A 241 4.63 -0.88 33.86
C PRO A 241 4.74 -1.07 32.34
N LYS A 242 5.41 -0.13 31.67
CA LYS A 242 5.70 -0.24 30.23
C LYS A 242 6.57 -1.48 30.03
N GLN A 243 6.15 -2.37 29.14
CA GLN A 243 6.91 -3.57 28.79
C GLN A 243 8.04 -3.22 27.83
N ASP A 244 9.21 -3.82 28.05
CA ASP A 244 10.41 -3.60 27.24
C ASP A 244 10.24 -4.04 25.78
N PRO A 245 10.83 -3.32 24.81
CA PRO A 245 10.76 -3.67 23.39
C PRO A 245 11.20 -5.11 23.10
N GLY A 246 12.30 -5.60 23.68
CA GLY A 246 12.72 -7.00 23.55
C GLY A 246 11.65 -8.00 23.98
N LYS A 247 10.98 -7.78 25.12
CA LYS A 247 9.88 -8.65 25.58
C LYS A 247 8.64 -8.57 24.70
N ASN A 248 8.29 -7.36 24.23
CA ASN A 248 7.20 -7.18 23.26
C ASN A 248 7.47 -7.92 21.95
N LEU A 249 8.74 -8.02 21.54
CA LEU A 249 9.15 -8.73 20.33
C LEU A 249 9.13 -10.25 20.54
N LEU A 250 9.61 -10.77 21.68
CA LEU A 250 9.46 -12.19 22.04
C LEU A 250 7.99 -12.62 22.08
N ASP A 251 7.14 -11.82 22.72
CA ASP A 251 5.69 -12.09 22.79
C ASP A 251 5.05 -12.06 21.41
N ALA A 252 5.53 -11.21 20.49
CA ALA A 252 5.07 -11.22 19.12
C ALA A 252 5.49 -12.50 18.39
N PHE A 253 6.75 -12.93 18.54
CA PHE A 253 7.24 -14.15 17.92
C PHE A 253 6.56 -15.42 18.44
N LEU A 254 6.26 -15.48 19.73
CA LEU A 254 5.58 -16.64 20.33
C LEU A 254 4.08 -16.63 20.04
N HIS A 255 3.37 -15.56 20.41
CA HIS A 255 1.91 -15.53 20.37
C HIS A 255 1.32 -15.29 18.98
N ARG A 256 2.15 -14.85 18.02
CA ARG A 256 1.76 -14.64 16.62
C ARG A 256 2.62 -15.47 15.66
N ALA A 257 3.15 -16.61 16.13
CA ALA A 257 4.05 -17.45 15.36
C ALA A 257 3.44 -17.87 14.01
N ASP A 258 2.14 -18.18 14.00
CA ASP A 258 1.36 -18.48 12.79
C ASP A 258 1.40 -17.35 11.75
N GLN A 259 1.32 -16.10 12.21
CA GLN A 259 1.33 -14.92 11.34
C GLN A 259 2.75 -14.54 10.90
N VAL A 260 3.75 -14.78 11.76
CA VAL A 260 5.18 -14.57 11.43
C VAL A 260 5.64 -15.59 10.40
N LEU A 261 5.24 -16.86 10.56
CA LEU A 261 5.70 -18.00 9.76
C LEU A 261 4.76 -18.35 8.60
N ALA A 262 3.71 -17.57 8.39
CA ALA A 262 2.73 -17.70 7.31
C ALA A 262 3.36 -17.97 5.92
N PHE A 263 4.47 -17.29 5.61
CA PHE A 263 5.21 -17.42 4.34
C PHE A 263 6.02 -18.73 4.20
N VAL A 264 6.23 -19.45 5.30
CA VAL A 264 6.88 -20.78 5.33
C VAL A 264 5.86 -21.87 5.03
N ASP A 265 4.64 -21.72 5.55
CA ASP A 265 3.55 -22.69 5.36
C ASP A 265 2.82 -22.52 4.03
N ASP A 266 2.71 -21.28 3.54
CA ASP A 266 2.15 -20.95 2.23
C ASP A 266 3.13 -20.07 1.45
N LEU A 267 3.77 -20.66 0.44
CA LEU A 267 4.75 -19.97 -0.39
C LEU A 267 4.10 -18.86 -1.26
N THR A 268 2.78 -18.81 -1.42
CA THR A 268 2.13 -17.68 -2.11
C THR A 268 2.19 -16.40 -1.28
N VAL A 269 2.40 -16.52 0.04
CA VAL A 269 2.55 -15.39 0.95
C VAL A 269 4.00 -14.87 0.92
N PRO A 270 4.22 -13.58 0.67
CA PRO A 270 5.56 -13.00 0.72
C PRO A 270 6.00 -12.73 2.16
N PHE A 271 7.32 -12.81 2.40
CA PHE A 271 7.91 -12.44 3.68
C PHE A 271 7.74 -10.96 4.03
N THR A 272 7.61 -10.08 3.03
CA THR A 272 7.58 -8.63 3.21
C THR A 272 6.29 -8.01 2.67
N ASN A 273 5.89 -6.88 3.24
CA ASN A 273 4.78 -6.06 2.76
C ASN A 273 5.17 -5.04 1.67
N ASN A 274 6.27 -5.30 0.93
CA ASN A 274 6.86 -4.37 -0.03
C ASN A 274 5.90 -3.87 -1.11
N LEU A 275 4.85 -4.63 -1.42
CA LEU A 275 3.84 -4.23 -2.41
C LEU A 275 3.05 -3.00 -1.94
N ALA A 276 2.41 -3.07 -0.77
CA ALA A 276 1.69 -1.94 -0.20
C ALA A 276 2.62 -0.76 0.08
N GLU A 277 3.80 -1.01 0.65
CA GLU A 277 4.79 0.04 0.93
C GLU A 277 5.21 0.79 -0.35
N ARG A 278 5.43 0.08 -1.47
CA ARG A 278 5.80 0.68 -2.76
C ARG A 278 4.66 1.51 -3.34
N ASP A 279 3.44 0.97 -3.34
CA ASP A 279 2.27 1.69 -3.84
C ASP A 279 2.04 2.97 -2.99
N LEU A 280 2.10 2.84 -1.67
CA LEU A 280 1.83 3.93 -0.74
C LEU A 280 2.94 5.01 -0.71
N ARG A 281 4.19 4.65 -1.02
CA ARG A 281 5.32 5.57 -1.14
C ARG A 281 5.00 6.76 -2.06
N MET A 282 4.14 6.57 -3.06
CA MET A 282 3.77 7.64 -3.98
C MET A 282 3.07 8.83 -3.32
N ILE A 283 2.44 8.65 -2.16
CA ILE A 283 1.91 9.76 -1.34
C ILE A 283 3.04 10.66 -0.83
N LYS A 284 4.16 10.06 -0.41
CA LYS A 284 5.34 10.80 0.05
C LYS A 284 6.09 11.43 -1.10
N VAL A 285 6.14 10.78 -2.27
CA VAL A 285 6.72 11.37 -3.47
C VAL A 285 5.89 12.57 -3.92
N GLN A 286 4.55 12.48 -3.90
CA GLN A 286 3.67 13.60 -4.21
C GLN A 286 3.96 14.81 -3.32
N GLN A 287 4.10 14.59 -2.01
CA GLN A 287 4.45 15.65 -1.06
C GLN A 287 5.81 16.29 -1.34
N LYS A 288 6.80 15.48 -1.75
CA LYS A 288 8.16 15.97 -2.04
C LYS A 288 8.24 16.75 -3.34
N ILE A 289 7.51 16.34 -4.38
CA ILE A 289 7.62 16.92 -5.72
C ILE A 289 6.60 18.06 -5.92
N SER A 290 5.34 17.83 -5.52
CA SER A 290 4.19 18.69 -5.81
C SER A 290 3.54 19.28 -4.56
N GLY A 291 4.08 19.01 -3.37
CA GLY A 291 3.52 19.49 -2.12
C GLY A 291 2.24 18.77 -1.70
N THR A 292 1.45 19.42 -0.86
CA THR A 292 0.29 18.84 -0.17
C THR A 292 -1.01 19.07 -0.94
N PHE A 293 -2.03 18.25 -0.67
CA PHE A 293 -3.36 18.45 -1.27
C PHE A 293 -4.00 19.73 -0.73
N ARG A 294 -4.74 20.43 -1.61
CA ARG A 294 -5.41 21.70 -1.30
C ARG A 294 -6.92 21.56 -1.10
N SER A 295 -7.46 20.35 -1.22
CA SER A 295 -8.86 20.04 -0.95
C SER A 295 -9.08 18.53 -0.88
N ASP A 296 -10.15 18.15 -0.19
CA ASP A 296 -10.67 16.78 -0.13
C ASP A 296 -10.95 16.21 -1.52
N ALA A 297 -11.57 17.00 -2.40
CA ALA A 297 -11.84 16.60 -3.77
C ALA A 297 -10.56 16.29 -4.56
N GLY A 298 -9.47 17.03 -4.32
CA GLY A 298 -8.18 16.77 -4.94
C GLY A 298 -7.52 15.49 -4.43
N ALA A 299 -7.60 15.22 -3.13
CA ALA A 299 -7.10 13.98 -2.54
C ALA A 299 -7.92 12.75 -3.02
N THR A 300 -9.24 12.88 -3.11
CA THR A 300 -10.12 11.84 -3.66
C THR A 300 -9.79 11.56 -5.12
N ALA A 301 -9.69 12.59 -5.97
CA ALA A 301 -9.34 12.41 -7.37
C ALA A 301 -7.99 11.71 -7.56
N PHE A 302 -6.99 12.09 -6.75
CA PHE A 302 -5.68 11.46 -6.74
C PHE A 302 -5.77 9.97 -6.38
N CYS A 303 -6.49 9.62 -5.31
CA CYS A 303 -6.68 8.23 -4.88
C CYS A 303 -7.39 7.40 -5.97
N THR A 304 -8.49 7.91 -6.54
CA THR A 304 -9.23 7.21 -7.60
C THR A 304 -8.35 6.97 -8.84
N ILE A 305 -7.67 8.01 -9.33
CA ILE A 305 -6.84 7.90 -10.54
C ILE A 305 -5.63 6.99 -10.27
N ARG A 306 -4.96 7.10 -9.12
CA ARG A 306 -3.84 6.20 -8.79
C ARG A 306 -4.26 4.75 -8.61
N SER A 307 -5.44 4.48 -8.05
CA SER A 307 -5.97 3.11 -7.91
C SER A 307 -6.07 2.45 -9.28
N TYR A 308 -6.67 3.14 -10.25
CA TYR A 308 -6.74 2.70 -11.63
C TYR A 308 -5.36 2.57 -12.28
N LEU A 309 -4.50 3.59 -12.23
CA LEU A 309 -3.21 3.57 -12.93
C LEU A 309 -2.20 2.57 -12.33
N SER A 310 -2.19 2.38 -11.01
CA SER A 310 -1.36 1.33 -10.39
C SER A 310 -1.85 -0.05 -10.83
N THR A 311 -3.17 -0.28 -10.86
CA THR A 311 -3.78 -1.52 -11.37
C THR A 311 -3.43 -1.76 -12.84
N MET A 312 -3.62 -0.77 -13.71
CA MET A 312 -3.27 -0.85 -15.13
C MET A 312 -1.78 -1.15 -15.36
N ARG A 313 -0.89 -0.58 -14.53
CA ARG A 313 0.54 -0.92 -14.59
C ARG A 313 0.81 -2.37 -14.21
N LYS A 314 0.19 -2.87 -13.15
CA LYS A 314 0.33 -4.27 -12.72
C LYS A 314 -0.12 -5.24 -13.82
N GLN A 315 -1.03 -4.81 -14.69
CA GLN A 315 -1.57 -5.56 -15.82
C GLN A 315 -0.83 -5.30 -17.15
N GLY A 316 0.24 -4.50 -17.14
CA GLY A 316 1.09 -4.28 -18.32
C GLY A 316 0.55 -3.28 -19.34
N HIS A 317 -0.48 -2.50 -19.01
CA HIS A 317 -1.00 -1.48 -19.91
C HIS A 317 -0.11 -0.23 -19.95
N SER A 318 -0.24 0.56 -21.03
CA SER A 318 0.29 1.93 -21.13
C SER A 318 -0.58 2.89 -20.33
N MET A 319 0.04 3.76 -19.52
CA MET A 319 -0.73 4.70 -18.69
C MET A 319 -1.40 5.79 -19.53
N LEU A 320 -0.79 6.17 -20.65
CA LEU A 320 -1.35 7.17 -21.55
C LEU A 320 -2.57 6.60 -22.27
N ASP A 321 -2.48 5.37 -22.78
CA ASP A 321 -3.61 4.69 -23.42
C ASP A 321 -4.75 4.48 -22.43
N ALA A 322 -4.42 4.08 -21.20
CA ALA A 322 -5.39 3.92 -20.12
C ALA A 322 -6.14 5.22 -19.81
N LEU A 323 -5.47 6.38 -19.82
CA LEU A 323 -6.10 7.67 -19.57
C LEU A 323 -6.83 8.23 -20.79
N ALA A 324 -6.32 8.00 -22.00
CA ALA A 324 -7.04 8.34 -23.23
C ALA A 324 -8.39 7.62 -23.27
N ALA A 325 -8.41 6.33 -22.93
CA ALA A 325 -9.63 5.51 -22.82
C ALA A 325 -10.62 6.07 -21.76
N VAL A 326 -10.12 6.56 -20.62
CA VAL A 326 -10.94 7.25 -19.60
C VAL A 326 -11.62 8.50 -20.16
N PHE A 327 -10.92 9.30 -20.97
CA PHE A 327 -11.47 10.50 -21.60
C PHE A 327 -12.35 10.21 -22.82
N GLN A 328 -12.26 9.01 -23.39
CA GLN A 328 -13.21 8.50 -24.40
C GLN A 328 -14.48 7.91 -23.76
N GLY A 329 -14.55 7.85 -22.43
CA GLY A 329 -15.71 7.29 -21.71
C GLY A 329 -15.71 5.75 -21.63
N SER A 330 -14.61 5.10 -22.01
CA SER A 330 -14.45 3.65 -21.96
C SER A 330 -13.13 3.27 -21.29
N PRO A 331 -12.98 3.43 -19.95
CA PRO A 331 -11.80 2.98 -19.23
C PRO A 331 -11.45 1.53 -19.58
N LEU A 332 -10.15 1.21 -19.60
CA LEU A 332 -9.70 -0.14 -19.93
C LEU A 332 -10.25 -1.16 -18.92
N PRO A 333 -10.63 -2.36 -19.38
CA PRO A 333 -11.15 -3.40 -18.51
C PRO A 333 -10.08 -3.87 -17.52
N ILE A 334 -10.51 -4.21 -16.30
CA ILE A 334 -9.62 -4.79 -15.29
C ILE A 334 -9.47 -6.28 -15.62
N ALA A 335 -8.29 -6.68 -16.08
CA ALA A 335 -7.96 -8.09 -16.30
C ALA A 335 -7.60 -8.74 -14.96
N TRP A 336 -8.55 -9.44 -14.35
CA TRP A 336 -8.37 -10.13 -13.07
C TRP A 336 -9.13 -11.46 -13.05
N GLU A 337 -8.46 -12.50 -12.52
CA GLU A 337 -9.05 -13.82 -12.30
C GLU A 337 -9.17 -14.10 -10.80
N ALA A 338 -10.28 -14.72 -10.39
CA ALA A 338 -10.51 -15.02 -9.00
C ALA A 338 -9.47 -15.98 -8.43
N GLY A 339 -8.76 -15.54 -7.39
CA GLY A 339 -7.77 -16.34 -6.66
C GLY A 339 -6.33 -16.25 -7.17
N SER A 340 -6.02 -15.32 -8.08
CA SER A 340 -4.66 -14.97 -8.55
C SER A 340 -3.85 -14.16 -7.55
#